data_AF-A0A9W8UTR9-F1
#
_entry.id   AF-A0A9W8UTR9-F1
#
_cell.length_a   1.000
_cell.length_b   1.000
_cell.length_c   1.000
_cell.angle_alpha   90.00
_cell.angle_beta   90.00
_cell.angle_gamma   90.00
#
_symmetry.space_group_name_H-M   'P 1'
#
loop_
_entity.id
_entity.type
_entity.pdbx_description
1 polymer ?
#
loop_
_entity_poly.entity_id
_entity_poly.type
_entity_poly.pdbx_seq_one_letter_code
_entity_poly.pdbx_strand_id
1 'polypeptide(L)'
;MTGDLTFHTPGQPDSMEATHARLAFDDQIEASLSSDLNVIIHTGGDLTKNASDCGLFRQLRLSARDTAAGGAFWEWPLPQSLSLQVGSDGIIGRRVSVYADEGRESDGAVLAEGIVGFNSWAAERASL
;
A
#
# COMPACT_ATOMS: atom_id res chain seq x y z
N MET A 1 9.27 -2.61 13.22
CA MET A 1 7.88 -2.16 13.05
C MET A 1 7.35 -2.91 11.84
N THR A 2 6.28 -3.67 12.03
CA THR A 2 5.64 -4.46 10.96
C THR A 2 4.24 -3.87 10.76
N GLY A 3 3.76 -3.88 9.53
CA GLY A 3 2.45 -3.36 9.20
C GLY A 3 1.98 -3.88 7.85
N ASP A 4 0.67 -3.76 7.64
CA ASP A 4 -0.03 -4.26 6.48
C ASP A 4 -0.45 -3.10 5.58
N LEU A 5 0.02 -3.10 4.33
CA LEU A 5 -0.51 -2.27 3.26
C LEU A 5 -1.49 -3.10 2.42
N THR A 6 -2.78 -2.79 2.51
CA THR A 6 -3.86 -3.49 1.82
C THR A 6 -4.44 -2.61 0.70
N PHE A 7 -4.58 -3.16 -0.51
CA PHE A 7 -5.30 -2.53 -1.62
C PHE A 7 -6.66 -3.23 -1.79
N HIS A 8 -7.76 -2.47 -1.78
CA HIS A 8 -9.10 -3.05 -1.82
C HIS A 8 -10.15 -2.07 -2.37
N THR A 9 -11.39 -2.55 -2.53
CA THR A 9 -12.56 -1.70 -2.80
C THR A 9 -13.58 -1.86 -1.68
N PRO A 10 -13.89 -0.79 -0.92
CA PRO A 10 -14.86 -0.84 0.17
C PRO A 10 -16.21 -1.38 -0.29
N GLY A 11 -16.76 -2.32 0.48
CA GLY A 11 -18.05 -2.97 0.18
C GLY A 11 -18.03 -3.96 -0.98
N GLN A 12 -16.88 -4.19 -1.63
CA GLN A 12 -16.76 -5.12 -2.76
C GLN A 12 -15.54 -6.05 -2.58
N PRO A 13 -15.64 -7.08 -1.72
CA PRO A 13 -14.52 -7.98 -1.42
C PRO A 13 -14.05 -8.78 -2.63
N ASP A 14 -14.93 -9.05 -3.60
CA ASP A 14 -14.63 -9.80 -4.83
C ASP A 14 -14.19 -8.88 -5.99
N SER A 15 -13.97 -7.59 -5.74
CA SER A 15 -13.54 -6.65 -6.78
C SER A 15 -12.16 -7.04 -7.32
N MET A 16 -12.04 -7.09 -8.64
CA MET A 16 -10.75 -7.26 -9.33
C MET A 16 -9.97 -5.94 -9.46
N GLU A 17 -10.51 -4.85 -8.91
CA GLU A 17 -9.88 -3.55 -8.84
C GLU A 17 -9.86 -3.04 -7.40
N ALA A 18 -8.75 -2.44 -6.99
CA ALA A 18 -8.62 -1.68 -5.77
C ALA A 18 -8.80 -0.20 -6.03
N THR A 19 -9.69 0.42 -5.27
CA THR A 19 -9.95 1.86 -5.29
C THR A 19 -9.41 2.55 -4.04
N HIS A 20 -9.01 1.79 -3.02
CA HIS A 20 -8.51 2.30 -1.74
C HIS A 20 -7.25 1.56 -1.32
N ALA A 21 -6.38 2.27 -0.60
CA ALA A 21 -5.25 1.70 0.14
C ALA A 21 -5.48 1.87 1.64
N ARG A 22 -5.13 0.86 2.43
CA ARG A 22 -5.22 0.86 3.89
C ARG A 22 -3.87 0.46 4.48
N LEU A 23 -3.36 1.26 5.41
CA LEU A 23 -2.15 0.97 6.17
C LEU A 23 -2.53 0.72 7.63
N ALA A 24 -2.14 -0.42 8.17
CA ALA A 24 -2.27 -0.77 9.59
C ALA A 24 -0.89 -1.17 10.15
N PHE A 25 -0.61 -0.84 11.40
CA PHE A 25 0.59 -1.33 12.10
C PHE A 25 0.17 -2.29 13.22
N ASP A 26 1.02 -3.30 13.48
CA ASP A 26 0.76 -4.30 14.52
C ASP A 26 0.66 -3.67 15.91
N ASP A 27 1.48 -2.66 16.16
CA ASP A 27 1.38 -1.84 17.35
C ASP A 27 0.32 -0.77 17.09
N GLN A 28 -0.73 -0.75 17.91
CA GLN A 28 -1.81 0.24 17.89
C GLN A 28 -1.24 1.62 18.21
N ILE A 29 -0.64 2.26 17.21
CA ILE A 29 -0.12 3.60 17.32
C ILE A 29 -1.28 4.55 17.04
N GLU A 30 -1.89 5.09 18.10
CA GLU A 30 -2.77 6.27 18.02
C GLU A 30 -1.98 7.54 17.61
N ALA A 31 -0.90 7.43 16.83
CA ALA A 31 -0.14 8.59 16.34
C ALA A 31 -0.58 8.92 14.93
N SER A 32 -0.98 10.17 14.70
CA SER A 32 -1.13 10.72 13.36
C SER A 32 0.12 10.46 12.51
N LEU A 33 -0.06 10.11 11.23
CA LEU A 33 1.04 10.08 10.26
C LEU A 33 1.75 11.44 10.25
N SER A 34 3.06 11.42 10.48
CA SER A 34 3.88 12.62 10.58
C SER A 34 4.21 13.25 9.22
N SER A 35 4.03 12.50 8.14
CA SER A 35 4.34 12.90 6.77
C SER A 35 3.49 12.11 5.77
N ASP A 36 3.42 12.62 4.54
CA ASP A 36 2.84 11.87 3.43
C ASP A 36 3.69 10.63 3.14
N LEU A 37 3.08 9.61 2.56
CA LEU A 37 3.79 8.41 2.12
C LEU A 37 3.88 8.37 0.61
N ASN A 38 5.05 8.05 0.10
CA ASN A 38 5.25 7.72 -1.30
C ASN A 38 5.36 6.20 -1.45
N VAL A 39 4.42 5.60 -2.17
CA VAL A 39 4.36 4.17 -2.41
C VAL A 39 4.78 3.90 -3.85
N ILE A 40 5.84 3.15 -4.02
CA ILE A 40 6.34 2.70 -5.32
C ILE A 40 5.97 1.24 -5.50
N ILE A 41 5.17 0.95 -6.53
CA ILE A 41 4.93 -0.40 -7.01
C ILE A 41 5.88 -0.64 -8.18
N HIS A 42 6.71 -1.66 -8.05
CA HIS A 42 7.77 -1.96 -9.00
C HIS A 42 7.30 -2.85 -10.14
N THR A 43 8.06 -2.91 -11.23
CA THR A 43 7.77 -3.85 -12.32
C THR A 43 7.98 -5.30 -11.89
N GLY A 44 9.07 -5.56 -11.16
CA GLY A 44 9.42 -6.87 -10.62
C GLY A 44 8.98 -7.11 -9.17
N GLY A 45 8.94 -8.38 -8.78
CA GLY A 45 8.64 -8.86 -7.41
C GLY A 45 9.82 -9.50 -6.71
N ASP A 46 11.05 -9.07 -7.02
CA ASP A 46 12.27 -9.68 -6.51
C ASP A 46 12.84 -8.86 -5.35
N LEU A 47 12.73 -9.37 -4.12
CA LEU A 47 13.32 -8.76 -2.93
C LEU A 47 14.81 -9.06 -2.77
N THR A 48 15.39 -9.94 -3.59
CA THR A 48 16.83 -10.25 -3.55
C THR A 48 17.68 -9.21 -4.30
N LYS A 49 17.03 -8.32 -5.07
CA LYS A 49 17.65 -7.22 -5.82
C LYS A 49 17.44 -5.89 -5.13
N ASN A 50 18.19 -4.86 -5.53
CA ASN A 50 17.90 -3.50 -5.09
C ASN A 50 16.56 -3.04 -5.68
N ALA A 51 15.82 -2.20 -4.95
CA ALA A 51 14.54 -1.65 -5.43
C ALA A 51 14.70 -0.91 -6.76
N SER A 52 15.82 -0.19 -6.96
CA SER A 52 16.15 0.50 -8.21
C SER A 52 16.19 -0.42 -9.43
N ASP A 53 16.51 -1.70 -9.23
CA ASP A 53 16.68 -2.68 -10.29
C ASP A 53 15.36 -3.39 -10.65
N CYS A 54 14.30 -3.17 -9.85
CA CYS A 54 12.99 -3.77 -10.06
C CYS A 54 12.07 -2.96 -11.00
N GLY A 55 12.52 -1.78 -11.44
CA GLY A 55 11.80 -0.90 -12.36
C GLY A 55 10.56 -0.23 -11.75
N LEU A 56 10.13 0.89 -12.32
CA LEU A 56 8.95 1.63 -11.87
C LEU A 56 7.70 1.19 -12.64
N PHE A 57 6.65 0.75 -11.94
CA PHE A 57 5.34 0.46 -12.55
C PHE A 57 4.27 1.50 -12.20
N ARG A 58 4.12 1.81 -10.91
CA ARG A 58 3.21 2.85 -10.41
C ARG A 58 3.85 3.56 -9.24
N GLN A 59 3.51 4.83 -9.09
CA GLN A 59 3.83 5.64 -7.92
C GLN A 59 2.54 6.26 -7.39
N LEU A 60 2.31 6.13 -6.10
CA LEU A 60 1.13 6.62 -5.41
C LEU A 60 1.57 7.51 -4.26
N ARG A 61 0.91 8.66 -4.10
CA ARG A 61 1.09 9.52 -2.94
C ARG A 61 -0.11 9.33 -2.02
N LEU A 62 0.16 8.94 -0.78
CA LEU A 62 -0.83 8.80 0.29
C LEU A 62 -0.67 9.99 1.24
N SER A 63 -1.52 11.00 1.05
CA SER A 63 -1.48 12.26 1.80
C SER A 63 -1.94 12.05 3.23
N ALA A 64 -1.14 12.45 4.22
CA ALA A 64 -1.50 12.34 5.63
C ALA A 64 -2.74 13.19 5.98
N ARG A 65 -3.12 14.15 5.12
CA ARG A 65 -4.31 15.01 5.29
C ARG A 65 -5.60 14.38 4.77
N ASP A 66 -5.49 13.45 3.83
CA ASP A 66 -6.63 12.86 3.12
C ASP A 66 -7.00 11.47 3.67
N THR A 67 -6.60 11.19 4.92
CA THR A 67 -6.86 9.91 5.59
C THR A 67 -8.24 9.90 6.24
N ALA A 68 -9.03 8.86 5.99
CA ALA A 68 -10.09 8.48 6.92
C ALA A 68 -9.43 7.73 8.09
N ALA A 69 -9.17 8.44 9.21
CA ALA A 69 -8.57 7.84 10.39
C ALA A 69 -9.62 7.06 11.20
N GLY A 70 -9.47 5.73 11.23
CA GLY A 70 -10.35 4.82 11.95
C GLY A 70 -9.62 4.11 13.08
N GLY A 71 -9.01 4.85 14.02
CA GLY A 71 -8.36 4.34 15.25
C GLY A 71 -7.10 3.47 15.05
N ALA A 72 -7.23 2.35 14.33
CA ALA A 72 -6.23 1.31 14.16
C ALA A 72 -5.57 1.29 12.78
N PHE A 73 -6.04 2.12 11.83
CA PHE A 73 -5.50 2.17 10.47
C PHE A 73 -5.74 3.54 9.82
N TRP A 74 -4.96 3.81 8.77
CA TRP A 74 -5.17 4.91 7.83
C TRP A 74 -5.67 4.36 6.51
N GLU A 75 -6.66 5.02 5.94
CA GLU A 75 -7.24 4.64 4.66
C GLU A 75 -7.30 5.84 3.70
N TRP A 76 -6.96 5.59 2.44
CA TRP A 76 -6.94 6.57 1.36
C TRP A 76 -7.70 6.10 0.14
N PRO A 77 -8.48 6.97 -0.52
CA PRO A 77 -8.89 6.73 -1.89
C PRO A 77 -7.67 6.81 -2.82
N LEU A 78 -7.63 5.91 -3.79
CA LEU A 78 -6.60 5.92 -4.83
C LEU A 78 -7.00 6.90 -5.95
N PRO A 79 -6.06 7.69 -6.48
CA PRO A 79 -6.33 8.57 -7.63
C PRO A 79 -6.80 7.81 -8.87
N GLN A 80 -6.39 6.55 -9.00
CA GLN A 80 -6.81 5.64 -10.06
C GLN A 80 -6.92 4.22 -9.49
N SER A 81 -7.92 3.47 -9.95
CA SER A 81 -8.08 2.06 -9.63
C SER A 81 -6.84 1.25 -10.03
N LEU A 82 -6.46 0.30 -9.18
CA LEU A 82 -5.38 -0.65 -9.45
C LEU A 82 -5.96 -2.03 -9.75
N SER A 83 -5.51 -2.67 -10.83
CA SER A 83 -5.92 -4.04 -11.14
C SER A 83 -5.31 -5.02 -10.12
N LEU A 84 -6.15 -5.85 -9.52
CA LEU A 84 -5.76 -6.90 -8.56
C LEU A 84 -5.51 -8.26 -9.26
N GLN A 85 -4.92 -8.22 -10.45
CA GLN A 85 -4.56 -9.42 -11.21
C GLN A 85 -3.06 -9.72 -11.10
N VAL A 86 -2.66 -10.91 -11.55
CA VAL A 86 -1.25 -11.29 -11.72
C VAL A 86 -0.82 -10.93 -13.15
N GLY A 87 0.34 -10.28 -13.27
CA GLY A 87 0.92 -9.89 -14.57
C GLY A 87 0.17 -8.75 -15.25
N SER A 88 0.55 -8.44 -16.48
CA SER A 88 -0.04 -7.37 -17.29
C SER A 88 -0.07 -6.03 -16.51
N ASP A 89 -1.25 -5.43 -16.32
CA ASP A 89 -1.47 -4.22 -15.54
C ASP A 89 -1.80 -4.47 -14.06
N GLY A 90 -1.78 -5.73 -13.63
CA GLY A 90 -2.09 -6.16 -12.28
C GLY A 90 -0.94 -5.98 -11.29
N ILE A 91 -1.25 -5.69 -10.02
CA ILE A 91 -0.25 -5.41 -8.98
C ILE A 91 0.19 -6.64 -8.18
N ILE A 92 -0.53 -7.77 -8.25
CA ILE A 92 -0.20 -8.96 -7.45
C ILE A 92 1.13 -9.57 -7.94
N GLY A 93 1.98 -9.94 -6.97
CA GLY A 93 3.31 -10.50 -7.21
C GLY A 93 4.39 -9.44 -7.46
N ARG A 94 4.07 -8.14 -7.40
CA ARG A 94 5.05 -7.05 -7.55
C ARG A 94 5.59 -6.62 -6.19
N ARG A 95 6.82 -6.11 -6.21
CA ARG A 95 7.43 -5.46 -5.04
C ARG A 95 6.75 -4.12 -4.81
N VAL A 96 6.54 -3.79 -3.55
CA VAL A 96 6.12 -2.48 -3.09
C VAL A 96 7.17 -1.94 -2.12
N SER A 97 7.51 -0.66 -2.28
CA SER A 97 8.38 0.07 -1.36
C SER A 97 7.64 1.30 -0.87
N VAL A 98 7.70 1.57 0.42
CA VAL A 98 7.04 2.71 1.07
C VAL A 98 8.13 3.64 1.61
N TYR A 99 8.01 4.92 1.29
CA TYR A 99 8.93 5.98 1.72
C TYR A 99 8.16 7.06 2.47
N ALA A 100 8.80 7.67 3.46
CA ALA A 100 8.34 8.96 3.97
C ALA A 100 8.59 10.03 2.89
N ASP A 101 7.58 10.82 2.56
CA ASP A 101 7.73 11.99 1.72
C ASP A 101 8.14 13.18 2.60
N GLU A 102 9.44 13.28 2.87
CA GLU A 102 10.03 14.39 3.64
C GLU A 102 10.30 15.64 2.78
N GLY A 103 9.79 15.70 1.54
CA GLY A 103 9.97 16.84 0.64
C GLY A 103 11.40 17.04 0.13
N ARG A 104 12.29 16.06 0.32
CA ARG A 104 13.64 16.04 -0.26
C ARG A 104 13.70 15.07 -1.43
N GLU A 105 14.21 15.53 -2.56
CA GLU A 105 14.41 14.69 -3.74
C GLU A 105 15.37 13.54 -3.39
N SER A 106 14.84 12.31 -3.44
CA SER A 106 15.54 11.06 -3.77
C SER A 106 16.35 10.29 -2.71
N ASP A 107 16.36 10.65 -1.43
CA ASP A 107 17.08 9.85 -0.40
C ASP A 107 16.24 9.55 0.86
N GLY A 108 14.92 9.45 0.69
CA GLY A 108 14.02 9.05 1.77
C GLY A 108 14.34 7.62 2.22
N ALA A 109 14.51 7.41 3.53
CA ALA A 109 14.68 6.07 4.08
C ALA A 109 13.44 5.22 3.75
N VAL A 110 13.68 4.01 3.24
CA VAL A 110 12.61 3.03 3.02
C VAL A 110 12.01 2.66 4.37
N LEU A 111 10.72 2.94 4.54
CA LEU A 111 9.98 2.61 5.76
C LEU A 111 9.58 1.14 5.78
N ALA A 112 9.17 0.61 4.63
CA ALA A 112 8.73 -0.77 4.49
C ALA A 112 8.90 -1.24 3.05
N GLU A 113 9.13 -2.55 2.88
CA GLU A 113 9.07 -3.24 1.59
C GLU A 113 8.35 -4.57 1.71
N GLY A 114 7.73 -5.00 0.63
CA GLY A 114 7.07 -6.29 0.58
C GLY A 114 6.69 -6.68 -0.84
N ILE A 115 6.06 -7.84 -0.98
CA ILE A 115 5.42 -8.29 -2.22
C ILE A 115 3.92 -8.20 -2.03
N VAL A 116 3.22 -7.64 -3.03
CA VAL A 116 1.75 -7.63 -3.04
C VAL A 116 1.26 -9.07 -3.19
N GLY A 117 0.75 -9.61 -2.08
CA GLY A 117 0.09 -10.92 -2.04
C GLY A 117 -1.40 -10.83 -2.40
N PHE A 118 -1.99 -11.99 -2.66
CA PHE A 118 -3.45 -12.13 -2.69
C PHE A 118 -3.96 -12.43 -1.28
N ASN A 119 -5.02 -11.74 -0.86
CA ASN A 119 -5.73 -12.04 0.38
C ASN A 119 -7.23 -12.21 0.07
N SER A 120 -7.74 -13.43 0.23
CA SER A 120 -9.19 -13.66 0.25
C SER A 120 -9.70 -13.32 1.64
N TRP A 121 -10.13 -12.07 1.85
CA TRP A 121 -10.80 -11.70 3.08
C TRP A 121 -12.15 -12.42 3.12
N ALA A 122 -12.19 -13.62 3.71
CA ALA A 122 -13.45 -14.24 4.07
C ALA A 122 -14.22 -13.24 4.95
N ALA A 123 -15.54 -13.16 4.76
CA ALA A 123 -16.47 -12.24 5.43
C ALA A 123 -16.54 -12.35 6.97
N GLU A 124 -15.52 -12.88 7.64
CA GLU A 124 -15.52 -13.28 9.04
C GLU A 124 -15.17 -12.14 10.02
N ARG A 125 -14.82 -10.93 9.52
CA ARG A 125 -14.61 -9.75 10.39
C ARG A 125 -15.69 -8.67 10.28
N ALA A 126 -16.77 -8.92 9.54
CA ALA A 126 -17.94 -8.03 9.49
C ALA A 126 -18.96 -8.31 10.64
N SER A 127 -18.58 -9.09 11.65
CA SER A 127 -19.48 -9.47 12.76
C SER A 127 -18.85 -9.44 14.15
N LEU A 128 -17.91 -8.52 14.40
CA LEU A 128 -17.48 -8.18 15.76
C LEU A 128 -17.69 -6.71 16.04
#